data_AF-A0A7W8XH02-F1
#
_entry.id   AF-A0A7W8XH02-F1
#
_cell.length_a   1.000
_cell.length_b   1.000
_cell.length_c   1.000
_cell.angle_alpha   90.00
_cell.angle_beta   90.00
_cell.angle_gamma   90.00
#
_symmetry.space_group_name_H-M   'P 1'
#
loop_
_entity.id
_entity.type
_entity.pdbx_description
1 polymer ?
#
loop_
_entity_poly.entity_id
_entity_poly.type
_entity_poly.pdbx_seq_one_letter_code
_entity_poly.pdbx_strand_id
1 'polypeptide(L)'
;MLCGGQIFSERFDGDILAPSARRAARLDHIVHHLGLAVGGRPAATFANRLMLPVSNDTLLRVVRRRGSPRFVLPTVIGIEIGRGDAEVFERYSK
;
A
#
# COMPACT_ATOMS: atom_id res chain seq x y z
N MET A 1 -1.21 -4.56 41.84
CA MET A 1 -1.65 -5.75 41.08
C MET A 1 -1.82 -5.32 39.63
N LEU A 2 -0.94 -5.74 38.72
CA LEU A 2 -1.16 -5.55 37.29
C LEU A 2 -2.09 -6.68 36.84
N CYS A 3 -3.35 -6.36 36.54
CA CYS A 3 -4.24 -7.32 35.90
C CYS A 3 -3.67 -7.64 34.51
N GLY A 4 -2.97 -8.78 34.39
CA GLY A 4 -2.49 -9.29 33.11
C GLY A 4 -3.68 -9.80 32.30
N GLY A 5 -4.32 -8.92 31.52
CA GLY A 5 -5.41 -9.31 30.64
C GLY A 5 -4.95 -10.40 29.66
N GLN A 6 -5.63 -11.55 29.69
CA GLN A 6 -5.44 -12.58 28.67
C GLN A 6 -6.27 -12.23 27.43
N ILE A 7 -5.64 -12.36 26.27
CA ILE A 7 -6.31 -12.17 24.98
C ILE A 7 -6.79 -13.56 24.54
N PHE A 8 -8.09 -13.74 24.35
CA PHE A 8 -8.70 -15.04 23.99
C PHE A 8 -8.57 -15.41 22.50
N SER A 9 -7.89 -14.59 21.70
CA SER A 9 -7.69 -14.84 20.27
C SER A 9 -6.37 -15.55 20.02
N GLU A 10 -6.37 -16.52 19.11
CA GLU A 10 -5.16 -17.12 18.56
C GLU A 10 -4.18 -16.04 18.05
N ARG A 11 -2.89 -16.22 18.37
CA ARG A 11 -1.83 -15.36 17.86
C ARG A 11 -1.30 -15.95 16.57
N PHE A 12 -1.62 -15.30 15.46
CA PHE A 12 -1.02 -15.59 14.17
C PHE A 12 0.33 -14.90 14.02
N ASP A 13 1.14 -15.41 13.11
CA ASP A 13 2.33 -14.69 12.64
C ASP A 13 1.93 -13.33 12.07
N GLY A 14 2.77 -12.31 12.24
CA GLY A 14 2.52 -10.94 11.79
C GLY A 14 2.34 -10.85 10.28
N ASP A 15 2.97 -11.75 9.53
CA ASP A 15 2.84 -11.87 8.08
C ASP A 15 1.51 -12.50 7.64
N ILE A 16 0.79 -13.15 8.54
CA ILE A 16 -0.53 -13.73 8.29
C ILE A 16 -1.61 -12.75 8.74
N LEU A 17 -1.57 -12.36 10.02
CA LEU A 17 -2.52 -11.43 10.63
C LEU A 17 -1.84 -10.67 11.76
N ALA A 18 -1.53 -9.39 11.50
CA ALA A 18 -0.95 -8.52 12.52
C ALA A 18 -1.89 -8.36 13.74
N PRO A 19 -1.35 -8.12 14.95
CA PRO A 19 -2.17 -7.89 16.14
C PRO A 19 -3.21 -6.79 15.92
N SER A 20 -4.46 -7.05 16.32
CA SER A 20 -5.61 -6.13 16.12
C SER A 20 -5.97 -5.86 14.65
N ALA A 21 -5.36 -6.54 13.67
CA ALA A 21 -5.77 -6.42 12.28
C ALA A 21 -7.14 -7.07 12.05
N ARG A 22 -7.96 -6.40 11.26
CA ARG A 22 -9.29 -6.91 10.84
C ARG A 22 -9.25 -7.75 9.56
N ARG A 23 -8.09 -7.84 8.89
CA ARG A 23 -7.91 -8.56 7.62
C ARG A 23 -6.55 -9.23 7.58
N ALA A 24 -6.52 -10.45 7.04
CA ALA A 24 -5.28 -11.17 6.77
C ALA A 24 -4.44 -10.43 5.72
N ALA A 25 -3.12 -10.56 5.81
CA ALA A 25 -2.18 -9.91 4.90
C ALA A 25 -2.48 -10.27 3.44
N ARG A 26 -2.87 -11.52 3.15
CA ARG A 26 -3.22 -11.97 1.80
C ARG A 26 -4.34 -11.13 1.17
N LEU A 27 -5.34 -10.73 1.96
CA LEU A 27 -6.41 -9.88 1.46
C LEU A 27 -5.89 -8.45 1.16
N ASP A 28 -5.06 -7.91 2.04
CA ASP A 28 -4.41 -6.61 1.80
C ASP A 28 -3.51 -6.66 0.54
N HIS A 29 -2.89 -7.81 0.22
CA HIS A 29 -2.10 -8.01 -1.02
C HIS A 29 -2.99 -7.88 -2.27
N ILE A 30 -4.13 -8.56 -2.30
CA ILE A 30 -5.07 -8.50 -3.42
C ILE A 30 -5.58 -7.07 -3.62
N VAL A 31 -5.99 -6.41 -2.53
CA VAL A 31 -6.46 -5.01 -2.54
C VAL A 31 -5.38 -4.07 -3.06
N HIS A 32 -4.11 -4.27 -2.65
CA HIS A 32 -2.99 -3.49 -3.12
C HIS A 32 -2.79 -3.60 -4.64
N HIS A 33 -2.71 -4.83 -5.15
CA HIS A 33 -2.53 -5.07 -6.59
C HIS A 33 -3.70 -4.52 -7.41
N LEU A 34 -4.92 -4.67 -6.91
CA LEU A 34 -6.08 -4.12 -7.57
C LEU A 34 -6.03 -2.59 -7.64
N GLY A 35 -5.63 -1.93 -6.54
CA GLY A 35 -5.45 -0.49 -6.50
C GLY A 35 -4.39 0.01 -7.50
N LEU A 36 -3.30 -0.73 -7.68
CA LEU A 36 -2.27 -0.40 -8.69
C LEU A 36 -2.75 -0.64 -10.12
N ALA A 37 -3.49 -1.73 -10.36
CA ALA A 37 -3.87 -2.14 -11.72
C ALA A 37 -4.99 -1.28 -12.33
N VAL A 38 -6.01 -0.91 -11.54
CA VAL A 38 -7.20 -0.20 -12.06
C VAL A 38 -7.48 1.15 -11.37
N GLY A 39 -6.65 1.55 -10.39
CA GLY A 39 -6.80 2.82 -9.67
C GLY A 39 -7.93 2.80 -8.63
N GLY A 40 -8.14 3.93 -7.92
CA GLY A 40 -8.97 3.99 -6.70
C GLY A 40 -10.43 3.54 -6.83
N ARG A 41 -11.32 4.41 -7.35
CA ARG A 41 -12.77 4.09 -7.43
C ARG A 41 -13.07 2.84 -8.27
N PRO A 42 -12.44 2.60 -9.43
CA PRO A 42 -12.65 1.36 -10.18
C PRO A 42 -12.24 0.11 -9.38
N ALA A 43 -11.15 0.16 -8.61
CA ALA A 43 -10.77 -0.94 -7.73
C ALA A 43 -11.80 -1.19 -6.64
N ALA A 44 -12.38 -0.14 -6.04
CA ALA A 44 -13.40 -0.30 -4.99
C ALA A 44 -14.65 -1.01 -5.54
N THR A 45 -15.13 -0.59 -6.71
CA THR A 45 -16.26 -1.22 -7.39
C THR A 45 -15.95 -2.67 -7.76
N PHE A 46 -14.74 -2.95 -8.26
CA PHE A 46 -14.35 -4.32 -8.62
C PHE A 46 -14.20 -5.23 -7.39
N ALA A 47 -13.60 -4.73 -6.31
CA ALA A 47 -13.47 -5.47 -5.06
C ALA A 47 -14.84 -5.83 -4.45
N ASN A 48 -15.81 -4.91 -4.52
CA ASN A 48 -17.20 -5.21 -4.13
C ASN A 48 -17.80 -6.37 -4.94
N ARG A 49 -17.52 -6.44 -6.26
CA ARG A 49 -17.97 -7.57 -7.11
C ARG A 49 -17.29 -8.89 -6.76
N LEU A 50 -16.07 -8.84 -6.23
CA LEU A 50 -15.33 -10.00 -5.73
C LEU A 50 -15.72 -10.42 -4.29
N MET A 51 -16.76 -9.81 -3.70
CA MET A 51 -17.14 -10.00 -2.29
C MET A 51 -16.02 -9.60 -1.30
N LEU A 52 -15.17 -8.65 -1.69
CA LEU A 52 -14.11 -8.06 -0.87
C LEU A 52 -14.42 -6.58 -0.62
N PRO A 53 -15.44 -6.23 0.18
CA PRO A 53 -15.88 -4.85 0.29
C PRO A 53 -14.79 -3.96 0.89
N VAL A 54 -14.31 -3.00 0.10
CA VAL A 54 -13.31 -2.01 0.51
C VAL A 54 -13.68 -0.64 -0.05
N SER A 55 -13.51 0.41 0.76
CA SER A 55 -13.69 1.79 0.30
C SER A 55 -12.52 2.25 -0.57
N ASN A 56 -12.75 3.29 -1.38
CA ASN A 56 -11.67 3.95 -2.13
C ASN A 56 -10.55 4.43 -1.19
N ASP A 57 -10.89 5.04 -0.05
CA ASP A 57 -9.90 5.48 0.94
C ASP A 57 -9.07 4.32 1.49
N THR A 58 -9.69 3.14 1.66
CA THR A 58 -8.99 1.93 2.08
C THR A 58 -7.99 1.48 1.04
N LEU A 59 -8.35 1.54 -0.26
CA LEU A 59 -7.44 1.24 -1.36
C LEU A 59 -6.26 2.20 -1.39
N LEU A 60 -6.51 3.51 -1.32
CA LEU A 60 -5.45 4.53 -1.28
C LEU A 60 -4.52 4.31 -0.09
N ARG A 61 -5.08 3.98 1.09
CA ARG A 61 -4.29 3.68 2.28
C ARG A 61 -3.42 2.43 2.10
N VAL A 62 -3.96 1.36 1.52
CA VAL A 62 -3.22 0.10 1.26
C VAL A 62 -2.12 0.29 0.22
N VAL A 63 -2.39 1.04 -0.86
CA VAL A 63 -1.38 1.38 -1.88
C VAL A 63 -0.23 2.17 -1.25
N ARG A 64 -0.54 3.27 -0.55
CA ARG A 64 0.47 4.13 0.08
C ARG A 64 1.30 3.42 1.14
N ARG A 65 0.68 2.56 1.95
CA ARG A 65 1.38 1.84 3.03
C ARG A 65 2.54 0.97 2.52
N ARG A 66 2.45 0.46 1.29
CA ARG A 66 3.48 -0.42 0.69
C ARG A 66 4.39 0.30 -0.29
N GLY A 67 3.91 1.37 -0.91
CA GLY A 67 4.62 2.09 -1.98
C GLY A 67 5.60 3.16 -1.51
N SER A 68 5.91 3.27 -0.21
CA SER A 68 6.90 4.23 0.29
C SER A 68 8.20 3.52 0.66
N PRO A 69 9.06 3.16 -0.32
CA PRO A 69 10.42 2.76 -0.02
C PRO A 69 11.14 3.94 0.69
N ARG A 70 12.18 3.63 1.46
CA ARG A 70 13.01 4.66 2.07
C ARG A 70 13.54 5.59 0.97
N PHE A 71 13.29 6.89 1.12
CA PHE A 71 13.82 7.88 0.20
C PHE A 71 15.32 8.01 0.43
N VAL A 72 16.11 7.58 -0.53
CA VAL A 72 17.55 7.83 -0.59
C VAL A 72 17.75 9.00 -1.54
N LEU A 73 18.50 10.03 -1.12
CA LEU A 73 18.76 11.20 -1.96
C LEU A 73 19.48 10.75 -3.25
N PRO A 74 18.87 10.92 -4.44
CA PRO A 74 19.55 10.63 -5.68
C PRO A 74 20.56 11.75 -5.99
N THR A 75 21.73 11.38 -6.54
CA THR A 75 22.73 12.35 -7.02
C THR A 75 22.33 12.99 -8.36
N VAL A 76 21.52 12.28 -9.15
CA VAL A 76 21.01 12.70 -10.46
C VAL A 76 19.55 12.28 -10.56
N ILE A 77 18.67 13.19 -10.99
CA ILE A 77 17.26 12.90 -11.25
C ILE A 77 17.01 13.11 -12.75
N GLY A 78 16.50 12.09 -13.42
CA GLY A 78 15.94 12.22 -14.77
C GLY A 78 14.44 12.47 -14.66
N ILE A 79 13.95 13.51 -15.33
CA ILE A 79 12.51 13.82 -15.40
C ILE A 79 12.02 13.47 -16.80
N GLU A 80 11.11 12.51 -16.90
CA GLU A 80 10.39 12.20 -18.14
C GLU A 80 8.95 12.69 -18.03
N ILE A 81 8.51 13.52 -18.99
CA ILE A 81 7.11 13.93 -19.13
C ILE A 81 6.71 13.54 -20.55
N GLY A 82 5.82 12.55 -20.68
CA GLY A 82 5.47 11.98 -21.98
C GLY A 82 4.79 12.96 -22.93
N ARG A 83 5.51 13.38 -23.99
CA ARG A 83 5.16 13.26 -25.42
C ARG A 83 6.34 13.80 -26.23
N GLY A 84 7.25 12.92 -26.62
CA GLY A 84 8.35 13.20 -27.55
C GLY A 84 9.42 14.13 -26.96
N ASP A 85 10.59 13.55 -26.71
CA ASP A 85 11.88 14.22 -26.46
C ASP A 85 12.03 14.84 -25.06
N ALA A 86 12.46 14.01 -24.10
CA ALA A 86 12.86 14.45 -22.77
C ALA A 86 14.37 14.26 -22.56
N GLU A 87 15.07 15.34 -22.22
CA GLU A 87 16.24 15.29 -21.33
C GLU A 87 16.30 16.57 -20.48
N VAL A 88 16.02 16.45 -19.18
CA VAL A 88 16.52 17.40 -18.18
C VAL A 88 17.20 16.59 -17.08
N PHE A 89 18.52 16.73 -17.00
CA PHE A 89 19.36 16.20 -15.94
C PHE A 89 19.80 17.34 -15.03
N GLU A 90 19.16 17.47 -13.87
CA GLU A 90 19.61 18.40 -12.85
C GLU A 90 20.46 17.64 -11.82
N ARG A 91 21.74 18.01 -11.74
CA ARG A 91 22.70 17.44 -10.80
C ARG A 91 22.71 18.34 -9.56
N TYR A 92 22.14 17.87 -8.45
CA TYR A 92 22.28 18.55 -7.16
C TYR A 92 23.72 18.38 -6.65
N SER A 93 24.64 19.22 -7.11
CA SER A 93 25.95 19.39 -6.48
C SER A 93 25.79 20.32 -5.27
N LYS A 94 26.28 19.88 -4.12
CA LYS A 94 26.79 20.85 -3.13
C LYS A 94 28.03 21.53 -3.68
#